data_AF-A0A5E4L8R7-F1
#
_entry.id   AF-A0A5E4L8R7-F1
#
_cell.length_a   1.000
_cell.length_b   1.000
_cell.length_c   1.000
_cell.angle_alpha   90.00
_cell.angle_beta   90.00
_cell.angle_gamma   90.00
#
_symmetry.space_group_name_H-M   'P 1'
#
loop_
_entity.id
_entity.type
_entity.pdbx_description
1 polymer ?
#
loop_
_entity_poly.entity_id
_entity_poly.type
_entity_poly.pdbx_seq_one_letter_code
_entity_poly.pdbx_strand_id
1 'polypeptide(L)'
;MKILKIGGSFITRKSGYREPDAQNIQKMAKSVALIWKKGIRDFVLVHGAGSFGHALVLKYGINDGVKTREQNLGYAHTHAA
;
A
#
# COMPACT_ATOMS: atom_id res chain seq x y z
N MET A 1 2.89 -21.54 6.35
CA MET A 1 2.49 -20.28 5.68
C MET A 1 3.06 -19.08 6.42
N LYS A 2 3.90 -18.26 5.76
CA LYS A 2 4.48 -17.02 6.31
C LYS A 2 3.81 -15.79 5.71
N ILE A 3 3.75 -14.67 6.43
CA ILE A 3 3.25 -13.38 5.89
C ILE A 3 4.40 -12.39 5.87
N LEU A 4 4.72 -11.85 4.69
CA LEU A 4 5.67 -10.76 4.51
C LEU A 4 4.90 -9.47 4.26
N LYS A 5 4.85 -8.59 5.26
CA LYS A 5 4.16 -7.29 5.15
C LYS A 5 5.16 -6.18 4.84
N ILE A 6 4.90 -5.43 3.78
CA ILE A 6 5.64 -4.24 3.38
C ILE A 6 4.84 -2.99 3.73
N GLY A 7 5.45 -2.04 4.43
CA GLY A 7 4.81 -0.76 4.70
C GLY A 7 4.60 0.04 3.41
N GLY A 8 3.40 0.61 3.23
CA GLY A 8 3.11 1.44 2.05
C GLY A 8 4.05 2.63 1.89
N SER A 9 4.49 3.23 3.00
CA SER A 9 5.47 4.33 3.01
C SER A 9 6.87 3.93 2.55
N PHE A 10 7.19 2.63 2.48
CA PHE A 10 8.46 2.15 1.95
C PHE A 10 8.44 2.07 0.42
N ILE A 11 7.28 1.73 -0.16
CA ILE A 11 7.10 1.54 -1.61
C ILE A 11 6.41 2.73 -2.30
N THR A 12 6.10 3.79 -1.56
CA THR A 12 5.47 5.00 -2.09
C THR A 12 6.03 6.25 -1.42
N ARG A 13 5.94 7.39 -2.10
CA ARG A 13 6.23 8.69 -1.48
C ARG A 13 5.00 9.21 -0.77
N LYS A 14 5.06 9.26 0.57
CA LYS A 14 3.91 9.60 1.44
C LYS A 14 3.35 11.00 1.20
N SER A 15 4.18 11.94 0.72
CA SER A 15 3.80 13.31 0.38
C SER A 15 3.18 13.46 -1.02
N GLY A 16 3.31 12.45 -1.89
CA GLY A 16 2.77 12.47 -3.25
C GLY A 16 1.33 11.94 -3.32
N TYR A 17 0.64 12.25 -4.42
CA TYR A 17 -0.64 11.62 -4.77
C TYR A 17 -0.39 10.45 -5.72
N ARG A 18 -0.70 9.22 -5.29
CA ARG A 18 -0.50 8.00 -6.10
C ARG A 18 0.92 7.90 -6.68
N GLU A 19 1.90 8.20 -5.84
CA GLU A 19 3.31 8.25 -6.23
C GLU A 19 4.08 7.02 -5.73
N PRO A 20 4.40 6.05 -6.61
CA PRO A 20 5.20 4.89 -6.24
C PRO A 20 6.69 5.25 -6.13
N ASP A 21 7.39 4.60 -5.20
CA ASP A 21 8.85 4.62 -5.13
C ASP A 21 9.39 3.42 -5.91
N ALA A 22 9.53 3.59 -7.23
CA ALA A 22 9.97 2.54 -8.13
C ALA A 22 11.33 1.94 -7.74
N GLN A 23 12.23 2.74 -7.16
CA GLN A 23 13.54 2.27 -6.73
C GLN A 23 13.42 1.31 -5.55
N ASN A 24 12.65 1.67 -4.52
CA ASN A 24 12.44 0.80 -3.37
C ASN A 24 11.60 -0.44 -3.71
N ILE A 25 10.61 -0.31 -4.61
CA ILE A 25 9.86 -1.46 -5.14
C ILE A 25 10.83 -2.45 -5.83
N GLN A 26 11.71 -1.96 -6.70
CA GLN A 26 12.65 -2.84 -7.42
C GLN A 26 13.65 -3.52 -6.47
N LYS A 27 14.17 -2.79 -5.47
CA LYS A 27 15.04 -3.37 -4.43
C LYS A 27 14.32 -4.46 -3.64
N MET A 28 13.09 -4.22 -3.22
CA MET A 28 12.28 -5.20 -2.51
C MET A 28 11.99 -6.44 -3.35
N ALA A 29 11.61 -6.26 -4.62
CA ALA A 29 11.35 -7.37 -5.55
C ALA A 29 12.59 -8.27 -5.72
N LYS A 30 13.79 -7.69 -5.84
CA LYS A 30 15.04 -8.44 -5.89
C LYS A 30 15.28 -9.27 -4.62
N SER A 31 15.04 -8.69 -3.45
CA SER A 31 15.18 -9.40 -2.16
C SER A 31 14.18 -10.55 -2.02
N VAL A 32 12.92 -10.34 -2.39
CA VAL A 32 11.88 -11.39 -2.38
C VAL A 32 12.24 -12.51 -3.36
N ALA A 33 12.71 -12.17 -4.56
CA ALA A 33 13.17 -13.16 -5.54
C ALA A 33 14.35 -13.99 -5.01
N LEU A 34 15.29 -13.37 -4.28
CA LEU A 34 16.40 -14.09 -3.67
C LEU A 34 15.92 -15.08 -2.61
N ILE A 35 15.00 -14.68 -1.73
CA ILE A 35 14.39 -15.54 -0.70
C ILE A 35 13.67 -16.74 -1.36
N TRP A 36 12.92 -16.47 -2.43
CA TRP A 36 12.21 -17.50 -3.19
C TRP A 36 13.17 -18.51 -3.85
N LYS A 37 14.26 -18.01 -4.45
CA LYS A 37 15.33 -18.85 -5.02
C LYS A 37 16.05 -19.70 -3.97
N LYS A 38 16.16 -19.23 -2.73
CA LYS A 38 16.71 -19.97 -1.58
C LYS A 38 15.76 -21.05 -1.01
N GLY A 39 14.60 -21.26 -1.62
CA GLY A 39 13.66 -22.32 -1.25
C GLY A 39 12.55 -21.91 -0.28
N ILE A 40 12.54 -20.66 0.20
CA ILE A 40 11.45 -20.14 1.03
C ILE A 40 10.34 -19.66 0.08
N ARG A 41 9.39 -20.54 -0.22
CA ARG A 41 8.32 -20.28 -1.21
C ARG A 41 6.93 -20.11 -0.62
N ASP A 42 6.70 -20.67 0.57
CA ASP A 42 5.41 -20.61 1.26
C ASP A 42 5.27 -19.28 2.04
N PHE A 43 4.97 -18.21 1.30
CA PHE A 43 4.66 -16.91 1.87
C PHE A 43 3.59 -16.13 1.09
N VAL A 44 2.84 -15.31 1.82
CA VAL A 44 1.94 -14.30 1.27
C VAL A 44 2.61 -12.94 1.37
N LEU A 45 2.66 -12.21 0.27
CA LEU A 45 3.13 -10.84 0.23
C LEU A 45 1.95 -9.89 0.43
N VAL A 46 2.05 -9.01 1.42
CA VAL A 46 1.05 -7.97 1.69
C VAL A 46 1.75 -6.62 1.67
N HIS A 47 1.13 -5.59 1.12
CA HIS A 47 1.62 -4.22 1.22
C HIS A 47 0.58 -3.28 1.82
N GLY A 48 1.03 -2.16 2.38
CA GLY A 48 0.15 -1.05 2.75
C GLY A 48 -0.26 -0.22 1.54
N ALA A 49 -1.39 0.47 1.62
CA ALA A 49 -1.93 1.28 0.52
C ALA A 49 -1.05 2.47 0.10
N GLY A 50 -0.15 2.93 0.97
CA GLY A 50 0.79 4.01 0.67
C GLY A 50 0.09 5.30 0.22
N SER A 51 0.73 6.05 -0.66
CA SER A 51 0.19 7.29 -1.25
C SER A 51 -1.06 7.11 -2.13
N PHE A 52 -1.45 5.86 -2.42
CA PHE A 52 -2.64 5.57 -3.23
C PHE A 52 -3.91 5.59 -2.38
N GLY A 53 -3.91 4.92 -1.23
CA GLY A 53 -5.03 4.96 -0.29
C GLY A 53 -4.95 6.16 0.67
N HIS A 54 -3.76 6.46 1.20
CA HIS A 54 -3.62 7.52 2.22
C HIS A 54 -4.00 8.91 1.67
N ALA A 55 -3.67 9.20 0.42
CA ALA A 55 -4.03 10.47 -0.18
C ALA A 55 -5.55 10.61 -0.39
N LEU A 56 -6.28 9.51 -0.62
CA LEU A 56 -7.74 9.52 -0.67
C LEU A 56 -8.35 9.71 0.72
N VAL A 57 -7.77 9.09 1.76
CA VAL A 57 -8.19 9.30 3.15
C VAL A 57 -8.11 10.78 3.53
N LEU A 58 -7.01 11.45 3.19
CA LEU A 58 -6.83 12.88 3.43
C LEU A 58 -7.77 13.73 2.57
N LYS A 59 -7.91 13.40 1.27
CA LYS A 59 -8.78 14.13 0.33
C LYS A 59 -10.25 14.15 0.78
N TYR A 60 -10.77 13.02 1.25
CA TYR A 60 -12.17 12.90 1.67
C TYR A 60 -12.36 13.11 3.18
N GLY A 61 -11.28 13.31 3.96
CA GLY A 61 -11.35 13.51 5.41
C GLY A 61 -11.99 12.33 6.15
N ILE A 62 -11.68 11.09 5.75
CA ILE A 62 -12.31 9.86 6.29
C ILE A 62 -11.45 9.17 7.37
N ASN A 63 -10.41 9.83 7.87
CA ASN A 63 -9.55 9.31 8.94
C ASN A 63 -10.31 9.12 10.27
N ASP A 64 -11.35 9.93 10.50
CA ASP A 64 -12.16 9.92 11.72
C ASP A 64 -13.55 9.28 11.49
N GLY A 65 -13.63 8.40 10.48
CA GLY A 65 -14.85 7.72 10.07
C GLY A 65 -15.64 8.46 8.99
N VAL A 66 -16.75 7.85 8.57
CA VAL A 66 -17.61 8.32 7.49
C VAL A 66 -18.90 8.89 8.07
N LYS A 67 -19.15 10.17 7.82
CA LYS A 67 -20.28 10.94 8.38
C LYS A 67 -21.16 11.55 7.30
N THR A 68 -20.66 11.68 6.07
CA THR A 68 -21.40 12.27 4.94
C THR A 68 -21.49 11.33 3.75
N ARG A 69 -22.43 11.62 2.84
CA ARG A 69 -22.57 10.86 1.58
C ARG A 69 -21.33 10.99 0.68
N GLU A 70 -20.67 12.14 0.69
CA GLU A 70 -19.41 12.33 -0.03
C GLU A 70 -18.28 11.46 0.56
N GLN A 71 -18.23 11.34 1.88
CA GLN A 71 -17.29 10.45 2.56
C GLN A 71 -17.56 8.97 2.28
N ASN A 72 -18.81 8.56 2.03
CA ASN A 72 -19.12 7.21 1.55
C ASN A 72 -18.47 6.93 0.18
N LEU A 73 -18.50 7.91 -0.74
CA LEU A 73 -17.79 7.80 -2.01
C LEU A 73 -16.27 7.74 -1.78
N GLY A 74 -15.75 8.57 -0.88
CA GLY A 74 -14.35 8.54 -0.46
C GLY A 74 -13.89 7.18 0.09
N TYR A 75 -14.73 6.54 0.91
CA TYR A 75 -14.50 5.20 1.42
C TYR A 75 -14.43 4.17 0.29
N ALA A 76 -15.40 4.18 -0.62
CA ALA A 76 -15.44 3.27 -1.77
C ALA A 76 -14.22 3.46 -2.68
N HIS A 77 -13.85 4.71 -3.00
CA HIS A 77 -12.66 5.02 -3.78
C HIS A 77 -11.36 4.57 -3.10
N THR A 78 -11.27 4.70 -1.77
CA THR A 78 -10.09 4.29 -1.00
C THR A 78 -9.92 2.77 -0.98
N HIS A 79 -11.01 2.00 -0.92
CA HIS A 79 -10.96 0.53 -0.94
C HIS A 79 -10.74 -0.05 -2.34
N ALA A 80 -11.09 0.71 -3.39
CA ALA A 80 -10.88 0.32 -4.78
C ALA A 80 -9.50 0.73 -5.34
N ALA A 81 -8.70 1.46 -4.56
CA ALA A 81 -7.36 1.94 -4.95
C ALA A 81 -6.26 0.92 -4.64
#